data_AF-A0A165AC04-F1
#
_entry.id   AF-A0A165AC04-F1
#
_cell.length_a   1.000
_cell.length_b   1.000
_cell.length_c   1.000
_cell.angle_alpha   90.00
_cell.angle_beta   90.00
_cell.angle_gamma   90.00
#
_symmetry.space_group_name_H-M   'P 1'
#
loop_
_entity.id
_entity.type
_entity.pdbx_description
1 polymer ?
#
loop_
_entity_poly.entity_id
_entity_poly.type
_entity_poly.pdbx_seq_one_letter_code
_entity_poly.pdbx_strand_id
1 'polypeptide(L)'
;MPRSCAVCGAQTQKTCSGCTRKVYCGIICQSKDWIVHIVDCDNPGRGITPADRLASYIVGPENKLATDNETLLAYGFLTVASSQDRASLNAVYTELFRDLHAKPSTLDKARLEGRLHAEIVATYQRAGKEASEKNFAWLRAHPEIFGPKPEQSAARKKSDATRLLVWMRIGAGPLSATVADMERGLKEWPKDKQICFDFYFMVVAGGGPNLMGQEYYKKFGFCVFDDGDVTPARPVGKLYGELIPRCTFDEFYKAYSSSSLAALMDSKGLKSARTKLPKAFTQVLSESPDNVSTIWCLKIFSLGQEVLAERPDPPMLIPYGFANCQSPREVNQLMHFYARLFKDWKVAGSQLQTAAENDKIYEYVTRLPKVKIGKAEKPFLQRVLKTNNRCIFGEGASSATQWRCLNTWTYFMVLRQITCFLLYQRETGEVFDVMRGRGRGRVTA
;
A
#
# COMPACT_ATOMS: atom_id res chain seq x y z
N MET A 1 36.71 11.94 -8.46
CA MET A 1 36.78 11.07 -9.66
C MET A 1 35.66 11.45 -10.60
N PRO A 2 35.92 11.62 -11.92
CA PRO A 2 34.86 11.87 -12.89
C PRO A 2 33.88 10.68 -12.91
N ARG A 3 32.59 10.99 -13.02
CA ARG A 3 31.49 10.03 -13.09
C ARG A 3 30.86 10.11 -14.49
N SER A 4 30.26 9.03 -14.95
CA SER A 4 29.60 8.99 -16.26
C SER A 4 28.22 9.66 -16.21
N CYS A 5 27.93 10.50 -17.22
CA CYS A 5 26.62 11.11 -17.41
C CYS A 5 25.52 10.04 -17.55
N ALA A 6 24.42 10.19 -16.82
CA ALA A 6 23.31 9.22 -16.80
C ALA A 6 22.59 9.07 -18.15
N VAL A 7 22.75 10.02 -19.07
CA VAL A 7 22.04 10.03 -20.37
C VAL A 7 22.95 9.64 -21.53
N CYS A 8 24.17 10.19 -21.59
CA CYS A 8 25.07 10.00 -22.74
C CYS A 8 26.39 9.30 -22.41
N GLY A 9 26.63 8.94 -21.14
CA GLY A 9 27.86 8.26 -20.70
C GLY A 9 29.13 9.12 -20.65
N ALA A 10 29.10 10.36 -21.14
CA ALA A 10 30.25 11.26 -21.12
C ALA A 10 30.77 11.51 -19.69
N GLN A 11 32.09 11.57 -19.52
CA GLN A 11 32.73 11.84 -18.23
C GLN A 11 32.44 13.27 -17.77
N THR A 12 31.99 13.42 -16.52
CA THR A 12 31.68 14.73 -15.94
C THR A 12 31.82 14.73 -14.43
N GLN A 13 31.94 15.94 -13.86
CA GLN A 13 31.89 16.18 -12.42
C GLN A 13 30.59 16.86 -11.99
N LYS A 14 29.73 17.25 -12.95
CA LYS A 14 28.48 17.95 -12.68
C LYS A 14 27.41 16.97 -12.21
N THR A 15 26.71 17.34 -11.15
CA THR A 15 25.60 16.59 -10.56
C THR A 15 24.32 17.42 -10.59
N CYS A 16 23.17 16.76 -10.41
CA CYS A 16 21.91 17.46 -10.17
C CYS A 16 22.04 18.32 -8.91
N SER A 17 21.73 19.60 -9.01
CA SER A 17 21.73 20.52 -7.86
C SER A 17 20.71 20.17 -6.78
N GLY A 18 19.64 19.44 -7.14
CA GLY A 18 18.57 19.09 -6.23
C GLY A 18 18.84 17.86 -5.35
N CYS A 19 19.63 16.89 -5.83
CA CYS A 19 19.87 15.64 -5.10
C CYS A 19 21.35 15.24 -4.99
N THR A 20 22.23 15.80 -5.82
CA THR A 20 23.66 15.42 -5.96
C THR A 20 23.96 13.96 -6.35
N ARG A 21 22.95 13.07 -6.34
CA ARG A 21 23.07 11.64 -6.67
C ARG A 21 23.18 11.37 -8.17
N LYS A 22 22.39 12.08 -8.98
CA LYS A 22 22.41 11.95 -10.45
C LYS A 22 23.46 12.85 -11.08
N VAL A 23 24.10 12.34 -12.13
CA VAL A 23 25.26 12.94 -12.80
C VAL A 23 24.87 13.29 -14.24
N TYR A 24 25.11 14.53 -14.66
CA TYR A 24 24.79 15.01 -16.02
C TYR A 24 25.93 15.84 -16.57
N CYS A 25 26.29 15.67 -17.85
CA CYS A 25 27.34 16.49 -18.46
C CYS A 25 26.92 17.96 -18.68
N GLY A 26 25.61 18.24 -18.67
CA GLY A 26 25.04 19.57 -18.78
C GLY A 26 23.52 19.59 -18.75
N ILE A 27 22.95 20.79 -18.87
CA ILE A 27 21.51 21.06 -18.76
C ILE A 27 20.70 20.27 -19.79
N ILE A 28 21.23 20.06 -20.99
CA ILE A 28 20.53 19.29 -22.04
C ILE A 28 20.27 17.85 -21.60
N CYS A 29 21.28 17.17 -21.03
CA CYS A 29 21.11 15.82 -20.53
C CYS A 29 20.21 15.79 -19.28
N GLN A 30 20.36 16.78 -18.39
CA GLN A 30 19.47 16.88 -17.23
C GLN A 30 18.01 17.06 -17.66
N SER A 31 17.70 17.95 -18.60
CA SER A 31 16.35 18.18 -19.10
C SER A 31 15.76 16.95 -19.78
N LYS A 32 16.56 16.15 -20.50
CA LYS A 32 16.12 14.89 -21.12
C LYS A 32 15.73 13.83 -20.07
N ASP A 33 16.51 13.71 -19.00
CA ASP A 33 16.25 12.75 -17.92
C ASP A 33 15.23 13.27 -16.90
N TRP A 34 14.92 14.57 -16.91
CA TRP A 34 14.15 15.21 -15.84
C TRP A 34 12.76 14.60 -15.63
N ILE A 35 12.10 14.17 -16.71
CA ILE A 35 10.79 13.52 -16.68
C ILE A 35 10.79 12.23 -15.83
N VAL A 36 11.93 11.56 -15.74
CA VAL A 36 12.13 10.36 -14.92
C VAL A 36 12.79 10.72 -13.59
N HIS A 37 13.78 11.61 -13.58
CA HIS A 37 14.54 11.93 -12.38
C HIS A 37 13.70 12.68 -11.32
N ILE A 38 12.74 13.51 -11.73
CA ILE A 38 12.01 14.41 -10.83
C ILE A 38 11.37 13.68 -9.63
N VAL A 39 10.89 12.44 -9.82
CA VAL A 39 10.23 11.66 -8.75
C VAL A 39 11.21 11.15 -7.69
N ASP A 40 12.48 10.97 -8.07
CA ASP A 40 13.57 10.47 -7.22
C ASP A 40 14.56 11.59 -6.85
N CYS A 41 14.21 12.85 -7.09
CA CYS A 41 15.03 14.01 -6.74
C CYS A 41 14.70 14.47 -5.31
N ASP A 42 15.72 14.69 -4.47
CA ASP A 42 15.52 15.11 -3.08
C ASP A 42 14.93 16.54 -2.99
N ASN A 43 15.32 17.41 -3.91
CA ASN A 43 14.80 18.77 -4.02
C ASN A 43 14.48 19.13 -5.48
N PRO A 44 13.30 18.74 -6.00
CA PRO A 44 12.90 19.00 -7.39
C PRO A 44 12.46 20.45 -7.66
N GLY A 45 12.46 21.32 -6.64
CA GLY A 45 12.08 22.74 -6.75
C GLY A 45 10.57 23.00 -6.88
N ARG A 46 9.75 21.96 -6.97
CA ARG A 46 8.27 22.02 -6.94
C ARG A 46 7.69 20.71 -6.39
N GLY A 47 6.41 20.72 -6.01
CA GLY A 47 5.71 19.49 -5.65
C GLY A 47 5.65 18.49 -6.81
N ILE A 48 5.81 17.20 -6.48
CA ILE A 48 5.65 16.08 -7.41
C ILE A 48 4.17 15.78 -7.55
N THR A 49 3.65 15.80 -8.78
CA THR A 49 2.24 15.56 -9.06
C THR A 49 1.99 14.12 -9.52
N PRO A 50 0.74 13.64 -9.52
CA PRO A 50 0.39 12.36 -10.13
C PRO A 50 0.83 12.27 -11.61
N ALA A 51 0.78 13.38 -12.36
CA ALA A 51 1.28 13.39 -13.74
C ALA A 51 2.79 13.10 -13.83
N ASP A 52 3.59 13.63 -12.89
CA ASP A 52 5.04 13.38 -12.87
C ASP A 52 5.33 11.90 -12.62
N ARG A 53 4.58 11.28 -11.71
CA ARG A 53 4.69 9.84 -11.43
C ARG A 53 4.27 9.00 -12.63
N LEU A 54 3.18 9.37 -13.30
CA LEU A 54 2.75 8.72 -14.53
C LEU A 54 3.82 8.83 -15.62
N ALA A 55 4.33 10.03 -15.87
CA ALA A 55 5.32 10.27 -16.92
C ALA A 55 6.63 9.53 -16.64
N SER A 56 7.11 9.57 -15.39
CA SER A 56 8.29 8.83 -14.95
C SER A 56 8.13 7.33 -15.13
N TYR A 57 6.91 6.79 -14.94
CA TYR A 57 6.66 5.37 -15.19
C TYR A 57 6.69 5.03 -16.68
N ILE A 58 5.94 5.79 -17.48
CA ILE A 58 5.76 5.51 -18.91
C ILE A 58 7.09 5.63 -19.67
N VAL A 59 7.93 6.58 -19.26
CA VAL A 59 9.21 6.88 -19.91
C VAL A 59 10.38 6.18 -19.22
N GLY A 60 10.25 5.83 -17.94
CA GLY A 60 11.33 5.27 -17.13
C GLY A 60 11.66 3.81 -17.45
N PRO A 61 12.89 3.38 -17.11
CA PRO A 61 13.34 1.99 -17.31
C PRO A 61 12.76 1.00 -16.29
N GLU A 62 12.22 1.50 -15.17
CA GLU A 62 11.67 0.69 -14.08
C GLU A 62 10.15 0.89 -14.01
N ASN A 63 9.39 -0.15 -14.37
CA ASN A 63 7.93 -0.14 -14.50
C ASN A 63 7.23 -0.08 -13.10
N LYS A 64 7.39 1.03 -12.36
CA LYS A 64 6.96 1.21 -10.95
C LYS A 64 5.49 1.63 -10.71
N LEU A 65 4.67 1.88 -11.73
CA LEU A 65 3.30 2.41 -11.54
C LEU A 65 2.33 1.41 -10.91
N ALA A 66 2.68 0.13 -10.86
CA ALA A 66 1.83 -0.91 -10.26
C ALA A 66 1.46 -0.63 -8.79
N THR A 67 2.12 0.32 -8.11
CA THR A 67 1.86 0.64 -6.70
C THR A 67 1.16 1.98 -6.46
N ASP A 68 0.95 2.84 -7.47
CA ASP A 68 0.30 4.15 -7.28
C ASP A 68 -1.14 4.17 -7.85
N ASN A 69 -2.06 3.64 -7.05
CA ASN A 69 -3.48 3.58 -7.38
C ASN A 69 -4.12 4.96 -7.56
N GLU A 70 -3.63 5.98 -6.86
CA GLU A 70 -4.13 7.36 -7.02
C GLU A 70 -3.80 7.88 -8.42
N THR A 71 -2.56 7.68 -8.88
CA THR A 71 -2.12 8.07 -10.21
C THR A 71 -2.79 7.23 -11.31
N LEU A 72 -2.88 5.91 -11.12
CA LEU A 72 -3.58 5.02 -12.05
C LEU A 72 -5.07 5.38 -12.21
N LEU A 73 -5.73 5.73 -11.11
CA LEU A 73 -7.12 6.17 -11.12
C LEU A 73 -7.29 7.53 -11.78
N ALA A 74 -6.42 8.49 -11.41
CA ALA A 74 -6.46 9.88 -11.89
C ALA A 74 -6.29 10.01 -13.41
N TYR A 75 -5.64 9.03 -14.04
CA TYR A 75 -5.34 9.01 -15.47
C TYR A 75 -6.02 7.87 -16.25
N GLY A 76 -7.01 7.20 -15.65
CA GLY A 76 -7.91 6.28 -16.36
C GLY A 76 -7.44 4.83 -16.48
N PHE A 77 -6.31 4.45 -15.88
CA PHE A 77 -5.80 3.06 -15.96
C PHE A 77 -6.63 2.07 -15.14
N LEU A 78 -7.32 2.53 -14.10
CA LEU A 78 -8.27 1.70 -13.34
C LEU A 78 -9.69 1.72 -13.92
N THR A 79 -9.89 2.44 -15.03
CA THR A 79 -11.22 2.70 -15.59
C THR A 79 -11.49 1.97 -16.88
N VAL A 80 -10.44 1.50 -17.54
CA VAL A 80 -10.48 0.64 -18.73
C VAL A 80 -10.86 -0.79 -18.35
N ALA A 81 -11.84 -1.36 -19.05
CA ALA A 81 -12.38 -2.68 -18.73
C ALA A 81 -11.58 -3.85 -19.34
N SER A 82 -10.84 -3.59 -20.42
CA SER A 82 -10.11 -4.63 -21.16
C SER A 82 -8.60 -4.43 -21.13
N SER A 83 -7.85 -5.54 -21.22
CA SER A 83 -6.39 -5.51 -21.37
C SER A 83 -5.95 -4.76 -22.64
N GLN A 84 -6.78 -4.81 -23.68
CA GLN A 84 -6.53 -4.12 -24.94
C GLN A 84 -6.64 -2.59 -24.77
N ASP A 85 -7.67 -2.10 -24.07
CA ASP A 85 -7.83 -0.68 -23.78
C ASP A 85 -6.75 -0.16 -22.84
N ARG A 86 -6.30 -0.99 -21.90
CA ARG A 86 -5.16 -0.67 -21.05
C ARG A 86 -3.86 -0.53 -21.85
N ALA A 87 -3.65 -1.39 -22.86
CA ALA A 87 -2.51 -1.29 -23.76
C ALA A 87 -2.60 -0.03 -24.65
N SER A 88 -3.79 0.29 -25.19
CA SER A 88 -4.02 1.50 -25.97
C SER A 88 -3.83 2.78 -25.14
N LEU A 89 -4.34 2.82 -23.90
CA LEU A 89 -4.15 3.94 -22.99
C LEU A 89 -2.67 4.15 -22.63
N ASN A 90 -1.94 3.06 -22.40
CA ASN A 90 -0.49 3.11 -22.21
C ASN A 90 0.22 3.67 -23.46
N ALA A 91 -0.16 3.23 -24.65
CA ALA A 91 0.39 3.73 -25.90
C ALA A 91 0.12 5.23 -26.10
N VAL A 92 -1.08 5.71 -25.76
CA VAL A 92 -1.43 7.15 -25.80
C VAL A 92 -0.51 7.95 -24.88
N TYR A 93 -0.39 7.58 -23.59
CA TYR A 93 0.50 8.32 -22.68
C TYR A 93 1.98 8.18 -23.05
N THR A 94 2.39 7.03 -23.61
CA THR A 94 3.75 6.82 -24.11
C THR A 94 4.09 7.81 -25.19
N GLU A 95 3.26 7.89 -26.22
CA GLU A 95 3.44 8.83 -27.31
C GLU A 95 3.35 10.28 -26.83
N LEU A 96 2.38 10.58 -25.96
CA LEU A 96 2.18 11.92 -25.41
C LEU A 96 3.44 12.46 -24.70
N PHE A 97 4.10 11.65 -23.89
CA PHE A 97 5.30 12.06 -23.15
C PHE A 97 6.59 11.93 -23.98
N ARG A 98 6.73 10.84 -24.75
CA ARG A 98 7.97 10.50 -25.44
C ARG A 98 8.12 11.24 -26.76
N ASP A 99 7.05 11.28 -27.54
CA ASP A 99 7.08 11.70 -28.94
C ASP A 99 6.49 13.11 -29.11
N LEU A 100 5.38 13.40 -28.41
CA LEU A 100 4.73 14.72 -28.45
C LEU A 100 5.23 15.70 -27.38
N HIS A 101 6.16 15.23 -26.52
CA HIS A 101 6.83 16.02 -25.48
C HIS A 101 5.89 16.84 -24.57
N ALA A 102 4.71 16.29 -24.27
CA ALA A 102 3.76 16.92 -23.36
C ALA A 102 4.37 17.05 -21.96
N LYS A 103 4.20 18.23 -21.35
CA LYS A 103 4.69 18.48 -19.99
C LYS A 103 3.74 17.85 -18.97
N PRO A 104 4.23 17.03 -18.02
CA PRO A 104 3.39 16.45 -16.97
C PRO A 104 2.61 17.50 -16.16
N SER A 105 3.25 18.63 -15.84
CA SER A 105 2.60 19.75 -15.12
C SER A 105 1.40 20.33 -15.87
N THR A 106 1.44 20.36 -17.20
CA THR A 106 0.33 20.86 -18.03
C THR A 106 -0.85 19.89 -17.98
N LEU A 107 -0.57 18.58 -18.07
CA LEU A 107 -1.61 17.56 -17.95
C LEU A 107 -2.23 17.51 -16.56
N ASP A 108 -1.44 17.67 -15.49
CA ASP A 108 -1.97 17.72 -14.13
C ASP A 108 -2.89 18.93 -13.93
N LYS A 109 -2.47 20.11 -14.42
CA LYS A 109 -3.32 21.31 -14.39
C LYS A 109 -4.62 21.10 -15.16
N ALA A 110 -4.54 20.57 -16.39
CA ALA A 110 -5.72 20.29 -17.20
C ALA A 110 -6.66 19.27 -16.52
N ARG A 111 -6.10 18.26 -15.85
CA ARG A 111 -6.87 17.29 -15.05
C ARG A 111 -7.59 17.94 -13.88
N LEU A 112 -6.89 18.76 -13.09
CA LEU A 112 -7.49 19.48 -11.95
C LEU A 112 -8.62 20.43 -12.41
N GLU A 113 -8.52 20.96 -13.62
CA GLU A 113 -9.55 21.82 -14.24
C GLU A 113 -10.65 21.02 -14.96
N GLY A 114 -10.61 19.68 -14.96
CA GLY A 114 -11.59 18.83 -15.63
C GLY A 114 -11.50 18.85 -17.17
N ARG A 115 -10.38 19.32 -17.73
CA ARG A 115 -10.12 19.48 -19.16
C ARG A 115 -9.06 18.51 -19.71
N LEU A 116 -8.76 17.43 -18.99
CA LEU A 116 -7.68 16.50 -19.37
C LEU A 116 -7.86 15.94 -20.78
N HIS A 117 -9.05 15.43 -21.12
CA HIS A 117 -9.33 14.91 -22.46
C HIS A 117 -9.05 15.95 -23.55
N ALA A 118 -9.60 17.15 -23.37
CA ALA A 118 -9.47 18.25 -24.33
C ALA A 118 -8.00 18.66 -24.52
N GLU A 119 -7.21 18.67 -23.45
CA GLU A 119 -5.78 18.98 -23.52
C GLU A 119 -4.98 17.93 -24.30
N ILE A 120 -5.27 16.64 -24.08
CA ILE A 120 -4.62 15.55 -24.81
C ILE A 120 -5.03 15.60 -26.29
N VAL A 121 -6.33 15.75 -26.59
CA VAL A 121 -6.82 15.89 -27.96
C VAL A 121 -6.17 17.08 -28.68
N ALA A 122 -6.11 18.24 -28.03
CA ALA A 122 -5.48 19.43 -28.60
C ALA A 122 -3.97 19.23 -28.84
N THR A 123 -3.31 18.39 -28.04
CA THR A 123 -1.89 18.03 -28.24
C THR A 123 -1.72 17.16 -29.48
N TYR A 124 -2.55 16.13 -29.65
CA TYR A 124 -2.57 15.31 -30.87
C TYR A 124 -2.90 16.11 -32.13
N GLN A 125 -3.88 17.02 -32.05
CA GLN A 125 -4.25 17.89 -33.18
C GLN A 125 -3.11 18.82 -33.60
N ARG A 126 -2.37 19.39 -32.63
CA ARG A 126 -1.21 20.24 -32.93
C ARG A 126 -0.05 19.48 -33.56
N ALA A 127 0.14 18.22 -33.18
CA ALA A 127 1.17 17.35 -33.74
C ALA A 127 0.85 16.91 -35.18
N GLY A 128 -0.43 16.84 -35.55
CA GLY A 128 -0.85 16.53 -36.91
C GLY A 128 -0.32 15.18 -37.38
N LYS A 129 0.48 15.18 -38.46
CA LYS A 129 1.04 13.94 -39.06
C LYS A 129 2.11 13.26 -38.20
N GLU A 130 2.67 13.95 -37.20
CA GLU A 130 3.65 13.36 -36.29
C GLU A 130 3.00 12.43 -35.26
N ALA A 131 1.69 12.56 -35.05
CA ALA A 131 0.94 11.69 -34.16
C ALA A 131 0.41 10.43 -34.86
N SER A 132 0.42 9.33 -34.12
CA SER A 132 -0.18 8.05 -34.46
C SER A 132 -1.69 8.19 -34.60
N GLU A 133 -2.16 8.04 -35.84
CA GLU A 133 -3.59 8.04 -36.14
C GLU A 133 -4.33 6.93 -35.37
N LYS A 134 -3.67 5.79 -35.12
CA LYS A 134 -4.23 4.70 -34.32
C LYS A 134 -4.50 5.14 -32.88
N ASN A 135 -3.52 5.75 -32.23
CA ASN A 135 -3.66 6.20 -30.84
C ASN A 135 -4.65 7.36 -30.76
N PHE A 136 -4.62 8.26 -31.74
CA PHE A 136 -5.55 9.39 -31.79
C PHE A 136 -7.00 8.97 -32.03
N ALA A 137 -7.23 7.99 -32.91
CA ALA A 137 -8.55 7.40 -33.13
C ALA A 137 -9.09 6.75 -31.85
N TRP A 138 -8.26 5.99 -31.13
CA TRP A 138 -8.66 5.42 -29.85
C TRP A 138 -8.99 6.50 -28.80
N LEU A 139 -8.16 7.55 -28.68
CA LEU A 139 -8.40 8.68 -27.77
C LEU A 139 -9.73 9.40 -28.05
N ARG A 140 -10.07 9.61 -29.33
CA ARG A 140 -11.34 10.22 -29.74
C ARG A 140 -12.55 9.34 -29.42
N ALA A 141 -12.38 8.02 -29.49
CA ALA A 141 -13.45 7.06 -29.21
C ALA A 141 -13.73 6.86 -27.72
N HIS A 142 -12.82 7.28 -26.82
CA HIS A 142 -12.93 7.04 -25.37
C HIS A 142 -12.83 8.30 -24.49
N PRO A 143 -13.63 9.36 -24.72
CA PRO A 143 -13.60 10.57 -23.89
C PRO A 143 -13.97 10.34 -22.42
N GLU A 144 -14.80 9.32 -22.13
CA GLU A 144 -15.29 8.96 -20.80
C GLU A 144 -14.20 8.51 -19.82
N ILE A 145 -13.04 8.08 -20.33
CA ILE A 145 -11.87 7.69 -19.54
C ILE A 145 -11.23 8.92 -18.85
N PHE A 146 -11.32 10.09 -19.49
CA PHE A 146 -10.52 11.28 -19.14
C PHE A 146 -11.35 12.44 -18.56
N GLY A 147 -12.68 12.32 -18.54
CA GLY A 147 -13.56 13.31 -17.91
C GLY A 147 -13.59 13.19 -16.38
N PRO A 148 -14.08 14.22 -15.65
CA PRO A 148 -14.46 14.05 -14.25
C PRO A 148 -15.55 12.98 -14.17
N LYS A 149 -15.21 11.78 -13.68
CA LYS A 149 -16.10 10.61 -13.80
C LYS A 149 -17.45 10.83 -13.08
N PRO A 150 -18.58 10.78 -13.80
CA PRO A 150 -19.90 10.59 -13.21
C PRO A 150 -19.97 9.29 -12.42
N GLU A 151 -19.27 8.23 -12.83
CA GLU A 151 -19.18 6.94 -12.14
C GLU A 151 -18.38 6.96 -10.84
N GLN A 152 -17.34 7.78 -10.70
CA GLN A 152 -16.70 7.99 -9.40
C GLN A 152 -17.57 8.90 -8.54
N SER A 153 -18.24 9.89 -9.14
CA SER A 153 -19.29 10.62 -8.42
C SER A 153 -20.43 9.70 -7.99
N ALA A 154 -20.82 8.70 -8.80
CA ALA A 154 -21.94 7.80 -8.56
C ALA A 154 -21.56 6.65 -7.63
N ALA A 155 -20.35 6.09 -7.76
CA ALA A 155 -19.80 5.11 -6.85
C ALA A 155 -19.47 5.74 -5.50
N ARG A 156 -18.94 6.97 -5.48
CA ARG A 156 -18.78 7.77 -4.25
C ARG A 156 -20.13 8.14 -3.68
N LYS A 157 -21.09 8.64 -4.45
CA LYS A 157 -22.47 8.89 -3.98
C LYS A 157 -23.14 7.62 -3.47
N LYS A 158 -22.94 6.47 -4.11
CA LYS A 158 -23.48 5.16 -3.68
C LYS A 158 -22.80 4.69 -2.39
N SER A 159 -21.49 4.86 -2.29
CA SER A 159 -20.71 4.60 -1.08
C SER A 159 -21.18 5.51 0.06
N ASP A 160 -21.27 6.81 -0.17
CA ASP A 160 -21.72 7.82 0.80
C ASP A 160 -23.17 7.58 1.21
N ALA A 161 -24.06 7.22 0.28
CA ALA A 161 -25.43 6.84 0.59
C ALA A 161 -25.49 5.57 1.45
N THR A 162 -24.63 4.58 1.19
CA THR A 162 -24.55 3.36 2.00
C THR A 162 -23.98 3.65 3.38
N ARG A 163 -22.92 4.47 3.49
CA ARG A 163 -22.36 4.93 4.77
C ARG A 163 -23.40 5.70 5.57
N LEU A 164 -24.15 6.59 4.92
CA LEU A 164 -25.22 7.36 5.57
C LEU A 164 -26.36 6.46 6.04
N LEU A 165 -26.74 5.44 5.25
CA LEU A 165 -27.71 4.43 5.67
C LEU A 165 -27.23 3.67 6.92
N VAL A 166 -25.96 3.27 6.96
CA VAL A 166 -25.37 2.64 8.15
C VAL A 166 -25.39 3.61 9.34
N TRP A 167 -24.98 4.86 9.14
CA TRP A 167 -24.98 5.93 10.15
C TRP A 167 -26.36 6.13 10.80
N MET A 168 -27.41 6.18 9.98
CA MET A 168 -28.79 6.27 10.47
C MET A 168 -29.22 4.99 11.17
N ARG A 169 -28.90 3.82 10.61
CA ARG A 169 -29.30 2.51 11.16
C ARG A 169 -28.71 2.24 12.54
N ILE A 170 -27.51 2.74 12.82
CA ILE A 170 -26.87 2.62 14.13
C ILE A 170 -27.32 3.71 15.13
N GLY A 171 -28.21 4.62 14.72
CA GLY A 171 -28.72 5.70 15.56
C GLY A 171 -27.71 6.82 15.83
N ALA A 172 -26.67 6.96 15.01
CA ALA A 172 -25.61 7.95 15.21
C ALA A 172 -26.01 9.37 14.74
N GLY A 173 -27.11 9.52 14.01
CA GLY A 173 -27.64 10.82 13.62
C GLY A 173 -29.14 10.77 13.30
N PRO A 174 -29.78 11.94 13.15
CA PRO A 174 -31.19 12.02 12.77
C PRO A 174 -31.42 11.49 11.35
N LEU A 175 -32.68 11.15 11.01
CA LEU A 175 -33.06 10.70 9.67
C LEU A 175 -32.79 11.75 8.57
N SER A 176 -32.64 13.01 8.95
CA SER A 176 -32.28 14.13 8.06
C SER A 176 -30.78 14.35 7.93
N ALA A 177 -29.93 13.50 8.53
CA ALA A 177 -28.49 13.67 8.50
C ALA A 177 -27.95 13.67 7.07
N THR A 178 -26.99 14.54 6.81
CA THR A 178 -26.25 14.61 5.55
C THR A 178 -24.91 13.87 5.65
N VAL A 179 -24.26 13.65 4.50
CA VAL A 179 -22.89 13.09 4.45
C VAL A 179 -21.92 13.97 5.26
N ALA A 180 -22.07 15.29 5.20
CA ALA A 180 -21.24 16.22 5.94
C ALA A 180 -21.45 16.11 7.46
N ASP A 181 -22.67 15.83 7.92
CA ASP A 181 -22.96 15.63 9.34
C ASP A 181 -22.34 14.33 9.85
N MET A 182 -22.46 13.25 9.06
CA MET A 182 -21.79 11.97 9.32
C MET A 182 -20.27 12.15 9.38
N GLU A 183 -19.65 12.82 8.41
CA GLU A 183 -18.19 13.03 8.39
C GLU A 183 -17.69 13.83 9.60
N ARG A 184 -18.44 14.85 10.05
CA ARG A 184 -18.10 15.58 11.29
C ARG A 184 -18.23 14.67 12.51
N GLY A 185 -19.33 13.94 12.64
CA GLY A 185 -19.54 13.01 13.75
C GLY A 185 -18.47 11.90 13.82
N LEU A 186 -18.07 11.35 12.67
CA LEU A 186 -17.00 10.34 12.61
C LEU A 186 -15.66 10.89 13.10
N LYS A 187 -15.32 12.14 12.77
CA LYS A 187 -14.06 12.76 13.22
C LYS A 187 -13.96 12.91 14.74
N GLU A 188 -15.09 13.06 15.42
CA GLU A 188 -15.17 13.18 16.87
C GLU A 188 -15.08 11.82 17.58
N TRP A 189 -15.31 10.71 16.86
CA TRP A 189 -15.29 9.38 17.44
C TRP A 189 -13.87 8.88 17.71
N PRO A 190 -13.66 8.04 18.75
CA PRO A 190 -12.43 7.29 18.91
C PRO A 190 -12.13 6.45 17.67
N LYS A 191 -10.84 6.28 17.34
CA LYS A 191 -10.40 5.53 16.14
C LYS A 191 -11.01 4.14 16.04
N ASP A 192 -11.07 3.40 17.15
CA ASP A 192 -11.68 2.06 17.17
C ASP A 192 -13.17 2.07 16.83
N LYS A 193 -13.89 3.12 17.24
CA LYS A 193 -15.31 3.27 16.90
C LYS A 193 -15.48 3.61 15.42
N GLN A 194 -14.58 4.41 14.84
CA GLN A 194 -14.53 4.65 13.39
C GLN A 194 -14.25 3.34 12.62
N ILE A 195 -13.31 2.52 13.09
CA ILE A 195 -12.99 1.22 12.49
C ILE A 195 -14.20 0.29 12.48
N CYS A 196 -14.95 0.21 13.58
CA CYS A 196 -16.20 -0.57 13.62
C CYS A 196 -17.24 -0.06 12.63
N PHE A 197 -17.37 1.27 12.48
CA PHE A 197 -18.29 1.88 11.53
C PHE A 197 -17.93 1.54 10.08
N ASP A 198 -16.67 1.75 9.71
CA ASP A 198 -16.17 1.44 8.37
C ASP A 198 -16.31 -0.06 8.08
N PHE A 199 -16.08 -0.92 9.08
CA PHE A 199 -16.33 -2.35 8.95
C PHE A 199 -17.81 -2.69 8.71
N TYR A 200 -18.75 -2.07 9.45
CA TYR A 200 -20.19 -2.23 9.19
C TYR A 200 -20.54 -1.88 7.75
N PHE A 201 -20.01 -0.75 7.26
CA PHE A 201 -20.15 -0.34 5.87
C PHE A 201 -19.62 -1.41 4.91
N MET A 202 -18.41 -1.94 5.12
CA MET A 202 -17.84 -2.97 4.25
C MET A 202 -18.67 -4.26 4.20
N VAL A 203 -19.22 -4.69 5.35
CA VAL A 203 -20.10 -5.86 5.41
C VAL A 203 -21.41 -5.61 4.67
N VAL A 204 -22.04 -4.46 4.86
CA VAL A 204 -23.30 -4.11 4.17
C VAL A 204 -23.10 -3.92 2.67
N ALA A 205 -22.01 -3.26 2.26
CA ALA A 205 -21.76 -2.93 0.87
C ALA A 205 -21.26 -4.12 0.03
N GLY A 206 -20.48 -5.03 0.63
CA GLY A 206 -19.78 -6.07 -0.13
C GLY A 206 -19.55 -7.39 0.60
N GLY A 207 -20.12 -7.59 1.79
CA GLY A 207 -19.94 -8.81 2.57
C GLY A 207 -18.64 -8.87 3.38
N GLY A 208 -17.89 -7.76 3.47
CA GLY A 208 -16.74 -7.62 4.36
C GLY A 208 -15.48 -7.06 3.68
N PRO A 209 -14.38 -6.93 4.41
CA PRO A 209 -13.09 -6.52 3.86
C PRO A 209 -12.45 -7.63 3.00
N ASN A 210 -11.65 -7.20 2.03
CA ASN A 210 -10.72 -8.03 1.27
C ASN A 210 -9.28 -7.56 1.54
N LEU A 211 -8.31 -8.09 0.80
CA LEU A 211 -6.89 -7.77 0.97
C LEU A 211 -6.57 -6.26 0.86
N MET A 212 -7.39 -5.47 0.15
CA MET A 212 -7.22 -4.02 0.03
C MET A 212 -7.50 -3.27 1.32
N GLY A 213 -8.45 -3.77 2.13
CA GLY A 213 -8.75 -3.23 3.45
C GLY A 213 -7.86 -3.85 4.52
N GLN A 214 -6.53 -3.79 4.36
CA GLN A 214 -5.55 -4.55 5.15
C GLN A 214 -5.82 -4.53 6.67
N GLU A 215 -6.10 -3.33 7.20
CA GLU A 215 -6.39 -3.13 8.62
C GLU A 215 -7.65 -3.91 9.06
N TYR A 216 -8.75 -3.77 8.34
CA TYR A 216 -10.00 -4.46 8.61
C TYR A 216 -9.88 -5.96 8.37
N TYR A 217 -9.14 -6.35 7.34
CA TYR A 217 -8.91 -7.74 6.93
C TYR A 217 -8.25 -8.54 8.05
N LYS A 218 -7.24 -7.95 8.73
CA LYS A 218 -6.61 -8.57 9.89
C LYS A 218 -7.43 -8.42 11.17
N LYS A 219 -7.97 -7.23 11.46
CA LYS A 219 -8.67 -6.94 12.73
C LYS A 219 -9.97 -7.72 12.89
N PHE A 220 -10.66 -8.06 11.80
CA PHE A 220 -11.92 -8.82 11.86
C PHE A 220 -11.76 -10.29 11.45
N GLY A 221 -10.53 -10.79 11.31
CA GLY A 221 -10.25 -12.21 11.11
C GLY A 221 -10.45 -12.75 9.70
N PHE A 222 -10.62 -11.89 8.69
CA PHE A 222 -10.72 -12.31 7.29
C PHE A 222 -9.40 -12.87 6.76
N CYS A 223 -8.26 -12.44 7.32
CA CYS A 223 -6.92 -12.93 6.99
C CYS A 223 -6.69 -14.44 7.14
N VAL A 224 -7.52 -15.11 7.93
CA VAL A 224 -7.44 -16.56 8.18
C VAL A 224 -7.82 -17.37 6.95
N PHE A 225 -8.62 -16.81 6.06
CA PHE A 225 -9.15 -17.51 4.89
C PHE A 225 -8.25 -17.28 3.66
N ASP A 226 -8.38 -18.19 2.69
CA ASP A 226 -7.58 -18.15 1.46
C ASP A 226 -8.32 -17.49 0.27
N ASP A 227 -9.61 -17.18 0.44
CA ASP A 227 -10.50 -16.67 -0.62
C ASP A 227 -10.39 -15.14 -0.85
N GLY A 228 -9.41 -14.48 -0.22
CA GLY A 228 -9.43 -13.03 0.05
C GLY A 228 -8.75 -12.10 -0.94
N ASP A 229 -8.24 -12.57 -2.08
CA ASP A 229 -7.45 -11.72 -3.00
C ASP A 229 -8.31 -10.63 -3.67
N VAL A 230 -9.58 -10.92 -4.00
CA VAL A 230 -10.50 -9.96 -4.66
C VAL A 230 -11.85 -9.89 -3.95
N THR A 231 -12.37 -11.04 -3.52
CA THR A 231 -13.69 -11.15 -2.88
C THR A 231 -13.57 -11.43 -1.38
N PRO A 232 -14.42 -10.85 -0.53
CA PRO A 232 -14.44 -11.20 0.88
C PRO A 232 -14.75 -12.69 1.10
N ALA A 233 -14.13 -13.29 2.12
CA ALA A 233 -14.36 -14.69 2.46
C ALA A 233 -15.82 -14.91 2.90
N ARG A 234 -16.59 -15.63 2.07
CA ARG A 234 -18.05 -15.79 2.24
C ARG A 234 -18.46 -16.32 3.62
N PRO A 235 -17.80 -17.30 4.25
CA PRO A 235 -18.23 -17.83 5.54
C PRO A 235 -18.20 -16.80 6.67
N VAL A 236 -17.13 -16.00 6.76
CA VAL A 236 -16.99 -14.96 7.78
C VAL A 236 -17.84 -13.73 7.46
N GLY A 237 -17.97 -13.37 6.18
CA GLY A 237 -18.89 -12.32 5.73
C GLY A 237 -20.34 -12.60 6.12
N LYS A 238 -20.78 -13.85 5.92
CA LYS A 238 -22.12 -14.30 6.36
C LYS A 238 -22.28 -14.22 7.88
N LEU A 239 -21.28 -14.65 8.64
CA LEU A 239 -21.33 -14.60 10.11
C LEU A 239 -21.50 -13.17 10.63
N TYR A 240 -20.73 -12.22 10.10
CA TYR A 240 -20.89 -10.80 10.46
C TYR A 240 -22.21 -10.21 9.95
N GLY A 241 -22.65 -10.59 8.74
CA GLY A 241 -23.95 -10.19 8.21
C GLY A 241 -25.13 -10.64 9.09
N GLU A 242 -25.00 -11.78 9.78
CA GLU A 242 -25.98 -12.24 10.77
C GLU A 242 -25.81 -11.59 12.15
N LEU A 243 -24.58 -11.23 12.54
CA LEU A 243 -24.30 -10.59 13.83
C LEU A 243 -24.79 -9.13 13.89
N ILE A 244 -24.48 -8.34 12.85
CA ILE A 244 -24.82 -6.91 12.76
C ILE A 244 -26.29 -6.61 13.11
N PRO A 245 -27.30 -7.32 12.56
CA PRO A 245 -28.69 -7.07 12.91
C PRO A 245 -29.13 -7.60 14.30
N ARG A 246 -28.29 -8.36 15.01
CA ARG A 246 -28.61 -8.97 16.32
C ARG A 246 -27.99 -8.23 17.51
N CYS A 247 -27.16 -7.23 17.27
CA CYS A 247 -26.52 -6.43 18.31
C CYS A 247 -26.66 -4.94 18.02
N THR A 248 -26.56 -4.12 19.07
CA THR A 248 -26.41 -2.67 18.89
C THR A 248 -24.98 -2.35 18.43
N PHE A 249 -24.81 -1.19 17.79
CA PHE A 249 -23.47 -0.76 17.39
C PHE A 249 -22.54 -0.56 18.59
N ASP A 250 -23.05 -0.07 19.72
CA ASP A 250 -22.25 0.09 20.94
C ASP A 250 -21.89 -1.26 21.58
N GLU A 251 -22.76 -2.27 21.52
CA GLU A 251 -22.40 -3.64 21.93
C GLU A 251 -21.25 -4.18 21.07
N PHE A 252 -21.35 -4.01 19.75
CA PHE A 252 -20.30 -4.44 18.81
C PHE A 252 -18.98 -3.71 19.07
N TYR A 253 -19.02 -2.37 19.16
CA TYR A 253 -17.85 -1.55 19.42
C TYR A 253 -17.17 -1.92 20.74
N LYS A 254 -17.94 -2.09 21.83
CA LYS A 254 -17.40 -2.55 23.12
C LYS A 254 -16.80 -3.94 23.03
N ALA A 255 -17.43 -4.86 22.30
CA ALA A 255 -16.89 -6.19 22.12
C ALA A 255 -15.60 -6.20 21.30
N TYR A 256 -15.51 -5.36 20.28
CA TYR A 256 -14.30 -5.17 19.48
C TYR A 256 -13.16 -4.57 20.32
N SER A 257 -13.39 -3.47 21.03
CA SER A 257 -12.34 -2.80 21.82
C SER A 257 -11.84 -3.62 23.01
N SER A 258 -12.63 -4.61 23.47
CA SER A 258 -12.26 -5.52 24.56
C SER A 258 -11.84 -6.92 24.09
N SER A 259 -11.60 -7.13 22.79
CA SER A 259 -11.20 -8.43 22.22
C SER A 259 -12.20 -9.56 22.49
N SER A 260 -13.49 -9.24 22.58
CA SER A 260 -14.57 -10.14 22.99
C SER A 260 -15.64 -10.35 21.91
N LEU A 261 -15.36 -10.02 20.64
CA LEU A 261 -16.28 -10.26 19.51
C LEU A 261 -16.76 -11.70 19.40
N ALA A 262 -15.91 -12.68 19.69
CA ALA A 262 -16.31 -14.10 19.70
C ALA A 262 -17.36 -14.40 20.78
N ALA A 263 -17.25 -13.77 21.96
CA ALA A 263 -18.22 -13.89 23.04
C ALA A 263 -19.54 -13.19 22.68
N LEU A 264 -19.48 -12.05 21.99
CA LEU A 264 -20.66 -11.38 21.45
C LEU A 264 -21.38 -12.25 20.41
N MET A 265 -20.64 -12.89 19.49
CA MET A 265 -21.23 -13.84 18.54
C MET A 265 -21.97 -14.97 19.26
N ASP A 266 -21.35 -15.53 20.30
CA ASP A 266 -21.96 -16.60 21.09
C ASP A 266 -23.23 -16.13 21.81
N SER A 267 -23.20 -14.94 22.44
CA SER A 267 -24.35 -14.38 23.15
C SER A 267 -25.51 -13.99 22.24
N LYS A 268 -25.25 -13.71 20.96
CA LYS A 268 -26.27 -13.46 19.93
C LYS A 268 -26.70 -14.74 19.18
N GLY A 269 -26.38 -15.91 19.72
CA GLY A 269 -26.83 -17.22 19.21
C GLY A 269 -26.07 -17.72 17.99
N LEU A 270 -24.89 -17.16 17.70
CA LEU A 270 -24.08 -17.51 16.51
C LEU A 270 -22.91 -18.47 16.84
N LYS A 271 -22.88 -19.03 18.06
CA LYS A 271 -21.82 -19.95 18.50
C LYS A 271 -21.60 -21.10 17.53
N SER A 272 -22.67 -21.78 17.12
CA SER A 272 -22.60 -22.92 16.19
C SER A 272 -22.00 -22.53 14.83
N ALA A 273 -22.39 -21.36 14.29
CA ALA A 273 -21.83 -20.85 13.04
C ALA A 273 -20.34 -20.48 13.20
N ARG A 274 -19.98 -19.79 14.29
CA ARG A 274 -18.59 -19.42 14.61
C ARG A 274 -17.69 -20.64 14.78
N THR A 275 -18.13 -21.68 15.49
CA THR A 275 -17.32 -22.89 15.74
C THR A 275 -17.04 -23.73 14.50
N LYS A 276 -17.79 -23.52 13.40
CA LYS A 276 -17.51 -24.13 12.10
C LYS A 276 -16.37 -23.44 11.35
N LEU A 277 -16.00 -22.21 11.73
CA LEU A 277 -14.87 -21.50 11.16
C LEU A 277 -13.54 -22.03 11.73
N PRO A 278 -12.40 -21.81 11.05
CA PRO A 278 -11.10 -22.25 11.53
C PRO A 278 -10.79 -21.70 12.93
N LYS A 279 -10.13 -22.48 13.79
CA LYS A 279 -9.77 -22.05 15.16
C LYS A 279 -8.98 -20.74 15.19
N ALA A 280 -8.12 -20.53 14.19
CA ALA A 280 -7.35 -19.30 14.02
C ALA A 280 -8.23 -18.04 13.90
N PHE A 281 -9.48 -18.16 13.42
CA PHE A 281 -10.43 -17.04 13.40
C PHE A 281 -10.74 -16.54 14.81
N THR A 282 -11.06 -17.46 15.72
CA THR A 282 -11.35 -17.09 17.12
C THR A 282 -10.11 -16.54 17.81
N GLN A 283 -8.93 -17.09 17.51
CA GLN A 283 -7.65 -16.56 18.01
C GLN A 283 -7.43 -15.10 17.56
N VAL A 284 -7.60 -14.81 16.27
CA VAL A 284 -7.46 -13.43 15.77
C VAL A 284 -8.42 -12.48 16.48
N LEU A 285 -9.67 -12.87 16.71
CA LEU A 285 -10.63 -12.02 17.43
C LEU A 285 -10.25 -11.78 18.90
N SER A 286 -9.58 -12.73 19.54
CA SER A 286 -9.08 -12.55 20.93
C SER A 286 -7.80 -11.69 21.00
N GLU A 287 -7.09 -11.54 19.89
CA GLU A 287 -5.89 -10.71 19.78
C GLU A 287 -6.22 -9.30 19.25
N SER A 288 -7.30 -9.16 18.50
CA SER A 288 -7.80 -7.91 17.92
C SER A 288 -8.32 -6.95 18.99
N PRO A 289 -8.08 -5.64 18.87
CA PRO A 289 -7.54 -4.96 17.70
C PRO A 289 -6.02 -4.82 17.65
N ASP A 290 -5.36 -4.80 18.79
CA ASP A 290 -3.98 -4.27 18.88
C ASP A 290 -2.90 -5.33 18.88
N ASN A 291 -3.24 -6.58 19.21
CA ASN A 291 -2.27 -7.65 19.44
C ASN A 291 -2.32 -8.73 18.37
N VAL A 292 -2.98 -8.48 17.23
CA VAL A 292 -3.10 -9.44 16.13
C VAL A 292 -1.71 -9.90 15.68
N SER A 293 -1.48 -11.22 15.68
CA SER A 293 -0.18 -11.81 15.34
C SER A 293 0.40 -11.27 14.02
N THR A 294 1.72 -11.00 14.01
CA THR A 294 2.43 -10.42 12.86
C THR A 294 2.44 -11.34 11.63
N ILE A 295 2.08 -12.61 11.78
CA ILE A 295 1.97 -13.55 10.65
C ILE A 295 0.92 -13.10 9.64
N TRP A 296 -0.11 -12.42 10.11
CA TRP A 296 -1.15 -11.88 9.23
C TRP A 296 -0.63 -10.68 8.46
N CYS A 297 0.27 -9.88 9.05
CA CYS A 297 1.00 -8.83 8.33
C CYS A 297 1.91 -9.44 7.25
N LEU A 298 2.61 -10.54 7.54
CA LEU A 298 3.40 -11.27 6.54
C LEU A 298 2.53 -11.81 5.40
N LYS A 299 1.39 -12.44 5.73
CA LYS A 299 0.46 -12.98 4.72
C LYS A 299 -0.05 -11.86 3.80
N ILE A 300 -0.48 -10.74 4.38
CA ILE A 300 -0.93 -9.57 3.61
C ILE A 300 0.19 -9.04 2.70
N PHE A 301 1.40 -8.84 3.26
CA PHE A 301 2.55 -8.37 2.50
C PHE A 301 2.89 -9.28 1.31
N SER A 302 2.88 -10.59 1.55
CA SER A 302 3.33 -11.58 0.58
C SER A 302 2.33 -11.79 -0.55
N LEU A 303 1.02 -11.71 -0.25
CA LEU A 303 -0.04 -11.88 -1.24
C LEU A 303 -0.37 -10.58 -1.99
N GLY A 304 -0.13 -9.42 -1.37
CA GLY A 304 -0.56 -8.12 -1.85
C GLY A 304 0.34 -7.44 -2.88
N GLN A 305 1.26 -8.17 -3.51
CA GLN A 305 2.32 -7.63 -4.37
C GLN A 305 1.82 -6.77 -5.53
N GLU A 306 0.62 -7.08 -6.05
CA GLU A 306 0.03 -6.42 -7.23
C GLU A 306 -1.03 -5.38 -6.87
N VAL A 307 -1.50 -5.36 -5.62
CA VAL A 307 -2.73 -4.63 -5.27
C VAL A 307 -2.54 -3.65 -4.11
N LEU A 308 -1.55 -3.86 -3.24
CA LEU A 308 -1.32 -2.98 -2.09
C LEU A 308 -0.57 -1.71 -2.48
N ALA A 309 -1.18 -0.56 -2.20
CA ALA A 309 -0.54 0.76 -2.34
C ALA A 309 0.50 1.02 -1.24
N GLU A 310 0.32 0.42 -0.06
CA GLU A 310 1.18 0.61 1.11
C GLU A 310 1.82 -0.71 1.54
N ARG A 311 3.14 -0.67 1.77
CA ARG A 311 3.87 -1.79 2.37
C ARG A 311 3.71 -1.75 3.89
N PRO A 312 3.51 -2.90 4.56
CA PRO A 312 3.43 -2.94 6.01
C PRO A 312 4.74 -2.47 6.63
N ASP A 313 4.63 -1.97 7.87
CA ASP A 313 5.78 -1.45 8.60
C ASP A 313 6.89 -2.51 8.69
N PRO A 314 8.14 -2.18 8.28
CA PRO A 314 9.26 -3.12 8.27
C PRO A 314 9.47 -3.94 9.55
N PRO A 315 9.26 -3.41 10.77
CA PRO A 315 9.41 -4.16 12.02
C PRO A 315 8.55 -5.42 12.09
N MET A 316 7.35 -5.40 11.51
CA MET A 316 6.42 -6.54 11.54
C MET A 316 6.96 -7.76 10.79
N LEU A 317 7.94 -7.55 9.89
CA LEU A 317 8.53 -8.58 9.05
C LEU A 317 9.83 -9.17 9.64
N ILE A 318 10.38 -8.56 10.70
CA ILE A 318 11.58 -9.04 11.39
C ILE A 318 11.47 -10.51 11.79
N PRO A 319 10.35 -10.99 12.37
CA PRO A 319 10.24 -12.39 12.80
C PRO A 319 10.40 -13.42 11.66
N TYR A 320 10.31 -12.97 10.41
CA TYR A 320 10.28 -13.81 9.23
C TYR A 320 11.54 -13.66 8.36
N GLY A 321 12.62 -13.12 8.93
CA GLY A 321 13.93 -13.12 8.28
C GLY A 321 14.20 -11.94 7.34
N PHE A 322 13.27 -11.00 7.20
CA PHE A 322 13.47 -9.82 6.34
C PHE A 322 14.60 -8.91 6.82
N ALA A 323 14.88 -8.88 8.12
CA ALA A 323 16.03 -8.16 8.69
C ALA A 323 17.38 -8.75 8.25
N ASN A 324 17.40 -10.00 7.77
CA ASN A 324 18.61 -10.67 7.30
C ASN A 324 18.85 -10.48 5.78
N CYS A 325 17.91 -9.85 5.07
CA CYS A 325 18.09 -9.52 3.66
C CYS A 325 19.08 -8.36 3.51
N GLN A 326 20.02 -8.50 2.57
CA GLN A 326 21.09 -7.51 2.35
C GLN A 326 20.81 -6.57 1.16
N SER A 327 19.77 -6.86 0.39
CA SER A 327 19.39 -6.05 -0.77
C SER A 327 17.88 -6.07 -1.04
N PRO A 328 17.35 -5.08 -1.77
CA PRO A 328 15.95 -5.10 -2.23
C PRO A 328 15.60 -6.35 -3.05
N ARG A 329 16.58 -6.90 -3.79
CA ARG A 329 16.40 -8.14 -4.56
C ARG A 329 16.14 -9.33 -3.64
N GLU A 330 16.87 -9.43 -2.52
CA GLU A 330 16.67 -10.47 -1.53
C GLU A 330 15.33 -10.33 -0.80
N VAL A 331 14.93 -9.09 -0.46
CA VAL A 331 13.60 -8.81 0.11
C VAL A 331 12.50 -9.30 -0.83
N ASN A 332 12.58 -8.96 -2.12
CA ASN A 332 11.61 -9.42 -3.11
C ASN A 332 11.63 -10.95 -3.26
N GLN A 333 12.81 -11.57 -3.28
CA GLN A 333 12.94 -13.02 -3.37
C GLN A 333 12.29 -13.73 -2.16
N LEU A 334 12.52 -13.24 -0.94
CA LEU A 334 11.92 -13.78 0.28
C LEU A 334 10.39 -13.55 0.29
N MET A 335 9.94 -12.39 -0.16
CA MET A 335 8.51 -12.08 -0.31
C MET A 335 7.82 -13.05 -1.30
N HIS A 336 8.41 -13.33 -2.47
CA HIS A 336 7.88 -14.31 -3.41
C HIS A 336 7.88 -15.73 -2.85
N PHE A 337 8.89 -16.10 -2.05
CA PHE A 337 8.90 -17.38 -1.36
C PHE A 337 7.71 -17.52 -0.39
N TYR A 338 7.44 -16.50 0.43
CA TYR A 338 6.27 -16.51 1.31
C TYR A 338 4.94 -16.46 0.53
N ALA A 339 4.88 -15.77 -0.60
CA ALA A 339 3.72 -15.78 -1.47
C ALA A 339 3.40 -17.21 -1.95
N ARG A 340 4.42 -17.97 -2.39
CA ARG A 340 4.29 -19.39 -2.77
C ARG A 340 3.85 -20.25 -1.59
N LEU A 341 4.38 -20.01 -0.38
CA LEU A 341 3.97 -20.73 0.84
C LEU A 341 2.48 -20.59 1.12
N PHE A 342 1.94 -19.37 1.08
CA PHE A 342 0.53 -19.13 1.36
C PHE A 342 -0.38 -19.50 0.19
N LYS A 343 -0.01 -19.12 -1.05
CA LYS A 343 -0.87 -19.24 -2.23
C LYS A 343 -0.85 -20.63 -2.83
N ASP A 344 0.33 -21.19 -3.08
CA ASP A 344 0.50 -22.42 -3.86
C ASP A 344 0.55 -23.65 -2.95
N TRP A 345 1.25 -23.54 -1.82
CA TRP A 345 1.45 -24.65 -0.90
C TRP A 345 0.42 -24.69 0.24
N LYS A 346 -0.42 -23.64 0.36
CA LYS A 346 -1.50 -23.51 1.34
C LYS A 346 -1.02 -23.79 2.77
N VAL A 347 0.15 -23.26 3.12
CA VAL A 347 0.72 -23.39 4.45
C VAL A 347 -0.08 -22.54 5.43
N ALA A 348 -0.53 -23.15 6.52
CA ALA A 348 -1.29 -22.45 7.55
C ALA A 348 -0.40 -21.43 8.27
N GLY A 349 -0.85 -20.17 8.33
CA GLY A 349 -0.13 -19.10 9.01
C GLY A 349 0.20 -19.43 10.46
N SER A 350 -0.73 -20.03 11.21
CA SER A 350 -0.49 -20.39 12.62
C SER A 350 0.71 -21.33 12.82
N GLN A 351 0.92 -22.31 11.93
CA GLN A 351 2.07 -23.21 12.04
C GLN A 351 3.39 -22.50 11.71
N LEU A 352 3.37 -21.60 10.73
CA LEU A 352 4.51 -20.78 10.37
C LEU A 352 4.87 -19.78 11.48
N GLN A 353 3.87 -19.21 12.16
CA GLN A 353 4.05 -18.38 13.35
C GLN A 353 4.76 -19.16 14.45
N THR A 354 4.27 -20.36 14.80
CA THR A 354 4.93 -21.21 15.80
C THR A 354 6.37 -21.54 15.41
N ALA A 355 6.65 -21.80 14.12
CA ALA A 355 8.00 -22.02 13.65
C ALA A 355 8.88 -20.76 13.80
N ALA A 356 8.34 -19.57 13.53
CA ALA A 356 9.02 -18.29 13.71
C ALA A 356 9.35 -18.04 15.19
N GLU A 357 8.40 -18.22 16.11
CA GLU A 357 8.59 -18.06 17.56
C GLU A 357 9.68 -18.97 18.13
N ASN A 358 9.98 -20.06 17.44
CA ASN A 358 10.97 -21.06 17.84
C ASN A 358 12.28 -20.99 17.05
N ASP A 359 12.46 -19.98 16.19
CA ASP A 359 13.64 -19.84 15.32
C ASP A 359 13.86 -21.05 14.38
N LYS A 360 12.76 -21.69 13.96
CA LYS A 360 12.74 -22.96 13.21
C LYS A 360 12.02 -22.88 11.87
N ILE A 361 11.91 -21.68 11.27
CA ILE A 361 11.16 -21.47 10.02
C ILE A 361 11.73 -22.37 8.91
N TYR A 362 13.05 -22.37 8.73
CA TYR A 362 13.70 -23.12 7.65
C TYR A 362 13.50 -24.64 7.82
N GLU A 363 13.69 -25.17 9.02
CA GLU A 363 13.49 -26.58 9.38
C GLU A 363 12.03 -26.99 9.19
N TYR A 364 11.09 -26.12 9.55
CA TYR A 364 9.67 -26.37 9.37
C TYR A 364 9.31 -26.46 7.87
N VAL A 365 9.67 -25.44 7.07
CA VAL A 365 9.28 -25.41 5.65
C VAL A 365 9.94 -26.52 4.83
N THR A 366 11.17 -26.92 5.16
CA THR A 366 11.88 -28.00 4.46
C THR A 366 11.32 -29.39 4.74
N ARG A 367 10.58 -29.57 5.85
CA ARG A 367 9.90 -30.83 6.18
C ARG A 367 8.53 -30.96 5.54
N LEU A 368 7.98 -29.88 4.98
CA LEU A 368 6.67 -29.91 4.35
C LEU A 368 6.75 -30.62 2.98
N PRO A 369 5.99 -31.70 2.75
CA PRO A 369 6.12 -32.50 1.52
C PRO A 369 5.72 -31.75 0.25
N LYS A 370 4.89 -30.71 0.38
CA LYS A 370 4.44 -29.86 -0.75
C LYS A 370 5.49 -28.80 -1.13
N VAL A 371 6.39 -28.46 -0.22
CA VAL A 371 7.36 -27.37 -0.40
C VAL A 371 8.54 -27.86 -1.21
N LYS A 372 8.75 -27.23 -2.37
CA LYS A 372 9.85 -27.52 -3.29
C LYS A 372 10.82 -26.34 -3.30
N ILE A 373 11.94 -26.48 -2.60
CA ILE A 373 13.02 -25.49 -2.55
C ILE A 373 14.11 -25.90 -3.54
N GLY A 374 14.42 -25.01 -4.49
CA GLY A 374 15.47 -25.26 -5.48
C GLY A 374 16.87 -25.30 -4.86
N LYS A 375 17.81 -26.01 -5.51
CA LYS A 375 19.22 -26.08 -5.04
C LYS A 375 19.86 -24.70 -4.86
N ALA A 376 19.57 -23.76 -5.76
CA ALA A 376 20.06 -22.38 -5.69
C ALA A 376 19.35 -21.51 -4.64
N GLU A 377 18.10 -21.85 -4.29
CA GLU A 377 17.28 -21.13 -3.30
C GLU A 377 17.64 -21.55 -1.87
N LYS A 378 18.13 -22.79 -1.70
CA LYS A 378 18.43 -23.39 -0.39
C LYS A 378 19.42 -22.59 0.46
N PRO A 379 20.61 -22.17 -0.03
CA PRO A 379 21.57 -21.41 0.78
C PRO A 379 21.04 -20.03 1.17
N PHE A 380 20.31 -19.39 0.24
CA PHE A 380 19.65 -18.11 0.49
C PHE A 380 18.64 -18.22 1.64
N LEU A 381 17.68 -19.15 1.55
CA LEU A 381 16.65 -19.35 2.58
C LEU A 381 17.25 -19.77 3.92
N GLN A 382 18.24 -20.66 3.93
CA GLN A 382 18.90 -21.08 5.17
C GLN A 382 19.55 -19.91 5.92
N ARG A 383 20.09 -18.94 5.18
CA ARG A 383 20.67 -17.73 5.76
C ARG A 383 19.60 -16.76 6.25
N VAL A 384 18.65 -16.37 5.39
CA VAL A 384 17.70 -15.31 5.74
C VAL A 384 16.67 -15.76 6.78
N LEU A 385 16.31 -17.05 6.81
CA LEU A 385 15.34 -17.60 7.77
C LEU A 385 15.96 -17.98 9.11
N LYS A 386 17.28 -17.84 9.28
CA LYS A 386 17.95 -17.98 10.57
C LYS A 386 17.67 -16.74 11.43
N THR A 387 16.55 -16.80 12.12
CA THR A 387 16.02 -15.73 12.98
C THR A 387 16.53 -15.89 14.41
N ASN A 388 16.37 -14.84 15.23
CA ASN A 388 16.73 -14.84 16.66
C ASN A 388 15.56 -14.33 17.51
N ASN A 389 14.34 -14.71 17.13
CA ASN A 389 13.09 -14.30 17.72
C ASN A 389 13.01 -14.63 19.21
N ARG A 390 13.54 -15.77 19.67
CA ARG A 390 13.59 -16.06 21.11
C ARG A 390 14.47 -15.07 21.88
N CYS A 391 15.53 -14.56 21.25
CA CYS A 391 16.38 -13.53 21.84
C CYS A 391 15.71 -12.14 21.80
N ILE A 392 14.94 -11.84 20.76
CA ILE A 392 14.29 -10.53 20.57
C ILE A 392 13.03 -10.40 21.45
N PHE A 393 12.23 -11.47 21.54
CA PHE A 393 10.91 -11.45 22.18
C PHE A 393 10.85 -12.21 23.50
N GLY A 394 11.76 -13.16 23.72
CA GLY A 394 11.67 -14.15 24.80
C GLY A 394 10.95 -15.44 24.36
N GLU A 395 11.21 -16.54 25.05
CA GLU A 395 10.53 -17.81 24.81
C GLU A 395 9.05 -17.74 25.23
N GLY A 396 8.15 -18.20 24.38
CA GLY A 396 6.71 -18.20 24.65
C GLY A 396 6.07 -16.80 24.69
N ALA A 397 6.74 -15.79 24.14
CA ALA A 397 6.25 -14.42 24.14
C ALA A 397 4.89 -14.30 23.42
N SER A 398 3.90 -13.74 24.13
CA SER A 398 2.59 -13.45 23.56
C SER A 398 2.68 -12.47 22.39
N SER A 399 1.68 -12.45 21.50
CA SER A 399 1.61 -11.47 20.40
C SER A 399 1.72 -10.02 20.92
N ALA A 400 1.10 -9.71 22.07
CA ALA A 400 1.21 -8.40 22.71
C ALA A 400 2.65 -8.06 23.13
N THR A 401 3.37 -9.03 23.68
CA THR A 401 4.78 -8.87 24.04
C THR A 401 5.64 -8.66 22.80
N GLN A 402 5.41 -9.44 21.74
CA GLN A 402 6.11 -9.29 20.46
C GLN A 402 5.90 -7.87 19.89
N TRP A 403 4.66 -7.37 19.88
CA TRP A 403 4.35 -6.00 19.43
C TRP A 403 5.06 -4.92 20.24
N ARG A 404 5.08 -5.04 21.57
CA ARG A 404 5.81 -4.10 22.44
C ARG A 404 7.30 -4.08 22.10
N CYS A 405 7.93 -5.25 21.95
CA CYS A 405 9.32 -5.35 21.56
C CYS A 405 9.58 -4.74 20.18
N LEU A 406 8.76 -5.07 19.17
CA LEU A 406 8.90 -4.54 17.81
C LEU A 406 8.75 -3.01 17.75
N ASN A 407 7.76 -2.46 18.45
CA ASN A 407 7.58 -1.01 18.53
C ASN A 407 8.78 -0.34 19.21
N THR A 408 9.26 -0.91 20.31
CA THR A 408 10.45 -0.43 21.03
C THR A 408 11.69 -0.43 20.12
N TRP A 409 11.90 -1.51 19.37
CA TRP A 409 12.97 -1.60 18.37
C TRP A 409 12.85 -0.54 17.28
N THR A 410 11.63 -0.25 16.83
CA THR A 410 11.36 0.80 15.84
C THR A 410 11.79 2.16 16.38
N TYR A 411 11.43 2.49 17.62
CA TYR A 411 11.89 3.71 18.29
C TYR A 411 13.42 3.77 18.38
N PHE A 412 14.08 2.69 18.78
CA PHE A 412 15.55 2.67 18.84
C PHE A 412 16.21 2.82 17.46
N MET A 413 15.66 2.20 16.42
CA MET A 413 16.16 2.34 15.05
C MET A 413 16.03 3.78 14.55
N VAL A 414 14.88 4.41 14.79
CA VAL A 414 14.64 5.82 14.43
C VAL A 414 15.54 6.75 15.24
N LEU A 415 15.64 6.55 16.55
CA LEU A 415 16.53 7.33 17.41
C LEU A 415 17.99 7.19 16.99
N ARG A 416 18.44 5.98 16.64
CA ARG A 416 19.79 5.76 16.13
C ARG A 416 20.01 6.49 14.81
N GLN A 417 19.06 6.45 13.87
CA GLN A 417 19.17 7.18 12.62
C GLN A 417 19.23 8.69 12.85
N ILE A 418 18.37 9.24 13.72
CA ILE A 418 18.42 10.64 14.13
C ILE A 418 19.76 10.97 14.78
N THR A 419 20.26 10.11 15.68
CA THR A 419 21.56 10.34 16.37
C THR A 419 22.72 10.31 15.37
N CYS A 420 22.77 9.34 14.47
CA CYS A 420 23.77 9.28 13.41
C CYS A 420 23.68 10.50 12.48
N PHE A 421 22.47 10.97 12.17
CA PHE A 421 22.26 12.17 11.39
C PHE A 421 22.74 13.42 12.14
N LEU A 422 22.41 13.57 13.42
CA LEU A 422 22.88 14.69 14.24
C LEU A 422 24.40 14.68 14.46
N LEU A 423 25.00 13.49 14.63
CA LEU A 423 26.46 13.34 14.70
C LEU A 423 27.12 13.71 13.36
N TYR A 424 26.55 13.26 12.25
CA TYR A 424 26.99 13.67 10.91
C TYR A 424 26.90 15.19 10.75
N GLN A 425 25.79 15.82 11.11
CA GLN A 425 25.64 17.28 11.08
C GLN A 425 26.66 18.02 11.97
N ARG A 426 26.98 17.44 13.14
CA ARG A 426 27.99 18.00 14.04
C ARG A 426 29.40 17.89 13.46
N GLU A 427 29.72 16.78 12.81
CA GLU A 427 31.02 16.56 12.17
C GLU A 427 31.21 17.37 10.89
N THR A 428 30.12 17.60 10.13
CA THR A 428 30.17 18.35 8.86
C THR A 428 29.86 19.84 9.02
N GLY A 429 29.27 20.26 10.14
CA GLY A 429 28.80 21.63 10.38
C GLY A 429 27.56 22.01 9.55
N GLU A 430 26.89 21.05 8.92
CA GLU A 430 25.67 21.27 8.14
C GLU A 430 24.43 21.17 9.04
N VAL A 431 23.81 22.31 9.37
CA VAL A 431 22.52 22.32 10.08
C VAL A 431 21.39 22.22 9.06
N PHE A 432 20.75 21.06 8.97
CA PHE A 432 19.43 20.94 8.30
C PHE A 432 18.32 21.23 9.31
N ASP A 433 17.63 22.34 9.13
CA ASP A 433 16.40 22.67 9.84
C ASP A 433 15.24 21.84 9.26
N VAL A 434 14.90 20.74 9.92
CA VAL A 434 13.86 19.79 9.48
C VAL A 434 12.45 20.38 9.65
N MET A 435 12.29 21.46 10.43
CA MET A 435 10.98 22.04 10.76
C MET A 435 10.65 23.34 10.00
N ARG A 436 11.61 23.93 9.27
CA ARG A 436 11.35 25.00 8.31
C ARG A 436 12.08 24.71 7.02
N GLY A 437 11.33 24.41 5.96
CA GLY A 437 11.84 24.21 4.60
C GLY A 437 12.42 25.47 3.93
N ARG A 438 13.35 26.17 4.58
CA ARG A 438 14.24 27.20 4.01
C ARG A 438 15.51 27.29 4.86
N GLY A 439 16.59 26.67 4.38
CA GLY A 439 17.93 26.97 4.89
C GLY A 439 18.28 28.43 4.64
N ARG A 440 18.56 29.20 5.70
CA ARG A 440 19.21 30.50 5.57
C ARG A 440 20.70 30.26 5.38
N GLY A 441 21.25 30.87 4.32
CA GLY A 441 22.68 30.86 4.05
C GLY A 441 23.49 31.53 5.16
N ARG A 442 24.73 31.06 5.30
CA ARG A 442 25.77 31.63 6.18
C ARG A 442 25.86 33.14 5.99
N VAL A 443 25.77 33.86 7.11
CA VAL A 443 26.35 35.21 7.22
C VAL A 443 27.76 35.01 7.76
N THR A 444 28.75 35.37 6.96
CA THR A 444 30.13 35.59 7.42
C THR A 444 30.50 37.03 7.09
N ALA A 445 30.95 37.73 8.16
CA ALA A 445 31.60 39.03 8.28
C ALA A 445 31.56 40.00 7.10
#